data_AF-A0A5A7XAI3-F1
#
_entry.id   AF-A0A5A7XAI3-F1
#
_cell.length_a   1.000
_cell.length_b   1.000
_cell.length_c   1.000
_cell.angle_alpha   90.00
_cell.angle_beta   90.00
_cell.angle_gamma   90.00
#
_symmetry.space_group_name_H-M   'P 1'
#
loop_
_entity.id
_entity.type
_entity.pdbx_description
1 polymer ?
#
loop_
_entity_poly.entity_id
_entity_poly.type
_entity_poly.pdbx_seq_one_letter_code
_entity_poly.pdbx_strand_id
1 'polypeptide(L)'
;MTPGTAIATGLEAAITKWTIAGLGALLVAVTLFPWFTARNDGGSAQMAGWGAWTMTGDVNAGLRPLPLAVLVYLTVGVMVYGALRGAFGVAVVGAMATFAAGLLPLMVMPLVDRNTPGGSAVAVDVAAAPKLVIAVGLIASIVCWIGYARCVLRPSPRAEE
;
A
#
# COMPACT_ATOMS: atom_id res chain seq x y z
N MET A 1 28.98 -5.85 28.94
CA MET A 1 28.53 -5.57 27.55
C MET A 1 29.77 -5.50 26.66
N THR A 2 30.01 -6.50 25.82
CA THR A 2 31.17 -6.48 24.91
C THR A 2 30.88 -5.55 23.72
N PRO A 3 31.80 -4.67 23.32
CA PRO A 3 31.57 -3.65 22.29
C PRO A 3 31.08 -4.21 20.94
N GLY A 4 31.36 -5.47 20.62
CA GLY A 4 30.86 -6.13 19.40
C GLY A 4 29.35 -6.36 19.35
N THR A 5 28.67 -6.52 20.49
CA THR A 5 27.22 -6.81 20.54
C THR A 5 26.35 -5.57 20.30
N ALA A 6 26.83 -4.39 20.71
CA ALA A 6 26.17 -3.11 20.47
C ALA A 6 26.23 -2.68 18.98
N ILE A 7 27.35 -2.98 18.30
CA ILE A 7 27.52 -2.66 16.87
C ILE A 7 26.59 -3.52 16.00
N ALA A 8 26.47 -4.81 16.31
CA ALA A 8 25.60 -5.75 15.58
C ALA A 8 24.11 -5.39 15.68
N THR A 9 23.65 -5.00 16.87
CA THR A 9 22.24 -4.60 17.11
C THR A 9 21.89 -3.26 16.44
N GLY A 10 22.81 -2.31 16.40
CA GLY A 10 22.63 -1.04 15.68
C GLY A 10 22.55 -1.22 14.16
N LEU A 11 23.37 -2.10 13.59
CA LEU A 11 23.35 -2.40 12.16
C LEU A 11 22.05 -3.10 11.73
N GLU A 12 21.57 -4.07 12.49
CA GLU A 12 20.31 -4.77 12.20
C GLU A 12 19.12 -3.81 12.22
N ALA A 13 19.07 -2.88 13.19
CA ALA A 13 18.05 -1.86 13.24
C ALA A 13 18.13 -0.89 12.05
N ALA A 14 19.34 -0.48 11.63
CA ALA A 14 19.53 0.40 10.49
C ALA A 14 19.08 -0.25 9.17
N ILE A 15 19.47 -1.51 8.93
CA ILE A 15 19.03 -2.28 7.75
C ILE A 15 17.50 -2.39 7.74
N THR A 16 16.90 -2.76 8.88
CA THR A 16 15.44 -2.88 9.00
C THR A 16 14.72 -1.58 8.63
N LYS A 17 15.23 -0.42 9.09
CA LYS A 17 14.66 0.90 8.74
C LYS A 17 14.70 1.17 7.24
N TRP A 18 15.84 0.93 6.60
CA TRP A 18 16.00 1.17 5.17
C TRP A 18 15.17 0.21 4.33
N THR A 19 15.04 -1.05 4.74
CA THR A 19 14.15 -2.01 4.09
C THR A 19 12.69 -1.54 4.15
N ILE A 20 12.22 -1.08 5.31
CA ILE A 20 10.84 -0.56 5.45
C ILE A 20 10.65 0.72 4.62
N ALA A 21 11.64 1.62 4.60
CA ALA A 21 11.59 2.83 3.78
C ALA A 21 11.53 2.49 2.27
N GLY A 22 12.32 1.52 1.81
CA GLY A 22 12.28 1.03 0.44
C GLY A 22 10.93 0.43 0.05
N LEU A 23 10.33 -0.36 0.95
CA LEU A 23 8.96 -0.87 0.76
C LEU A 23 7.92 0.25 0.72
N GLY A 24 8.08 1.30 1.54
CA GLY A 24 7.25 2.49 1.48
C GLY A 24 7.34 3.22 0.14
N ALA A 25 8.56 3.40 -0.38
CA ALA A 25 8.78 4.00 -1.70
C ALA A 25 8.15 3.15 -2.82
N LEU A 26 8.30 1.83 -2.75
CA LEU A 26 7.64 0.92 -3.70
C LEU A 26 6.11 1.02 -3.62
N LEU A 27 5.53 1.09 -2.41
CA LEU A 27 4.10 1.29 -2.21
C LEU A 27 3.60 2.59 -2.85
N VAL A 28 4.37 3.68 -2.75
CA VAL A 28 4.05 4.95 -3.43
C VAL A 28 4.16 4.80 -4.96
N ALA A 29 5.18 4.10 -5.45
CA ALA A 29 5.35 3.90 -6.89
C ALA A 29 4.21 3.07 -7.51
N VAL A 30 3.72 2.03 -6.82
CA VAL A 30 2.65 1.18 -7.36
C VAL A 30 1.30 1.90 -7.46
N THR A 31 1.07 2.98 -6.71
CA THR A 31 -0.18 3.75 -6.84
C THR A 31 -0.25 4.58 -8.12
N LEU A 32 0.87 4.72 -8.85
CA LEU A 32 0.92 5.40 -10.15
C LEU A 32 0.31 4.56 -11.28
N PHE A 33 0.16 3.24 -11.07
CA PHE A 33 -0.53 2.39 -12.03
C PHE A 33 -2.05 2.63 -12.00
N PRO A 34 -2.79 2.19 -13.04
CA PRO A 34 -4.25 2.29 -13.05
C PRO A 34 -4.88 1.53 -11.88
N TRP A 35 -5.93 2.12 -11.31
CA TRP A 35 -6.70 1.57 -10.19
C TRP A 35 -7.94 0.81 -10.64
N PHE A 36 -8.64 1.36 -11.62
CA PHE A 36 -9.75 0.70 -12.30
C PHE A 36 -9.57 0.84 -13.82
N THR A 37 -10.07 -0.14 -14.55
CA THR A 37 -10.23 -0.07 -15.99
C THR A 37 -11.69 -0.29 -16.35
N ALA A 38 -12.21 0.51 -17.26
CA ALA A 38 -13.54 0.37 -17.83
C ALA A 38 -13.42 0.09 -19.33
N ARG A 39 -14.22 -0.85 -19.86
CA ARG A 39 -14.23 -1.21 -21.28
C ARG A 39 -15.65 -1.40 -21.80
N ASN A 40 -15.87 -1.00 -23.04
CA ASN A 40 -17.07 -1.24 -23.83
C ASN A 40 -16.66 -1.45 -25.30
N ASP A 41 -17.59 -1.87 -26.16
CA ASP A 41 -17.37 -2.13 -27.59
C ASP A 41 -16.81 -0.91 -28.35
N GLY A 42 -17.09 0.31 -27.86
CA GLY A 42 -16.67 1.59 -28.46
C GLY A 42 -15.46 2.29 -27.82
N GLY A 43 -14.84 1.73 -26.78
CA GLY A 43 -13.69 2.39 -26.14
C GLY A 43 -13.25 1.83 -24.79
N SER A 44 -12.28 2.50 -24.18
CA SER A 44 -11.76 2.15 -22.85
C SER A 44 -11.45 3.38 -22.00
N ALA A 45 -11.51 3.23 -20.68
CA ALA A 45 -11.10 4.24 -19.73
C ALA A 45 -10.26 3.65 -18.59
N GLN A 46 -9.34 4.43 -18.04
CA GLN A 46 -8.50 4.04 -16.90
C GLN A 46 -8.57 5.10 -15.79
N MET A 47 -8.64 4.65 -14.54
CA MET A 47 -8.66 5.55 -13.38
C MET A 47 -7.27 5.64 -12.74
N ALA A 48 -6.77 6.85 -12.56
CA ALA A 48 -5.62 7.13 -11.72
C ALA A 48 -5.99 7.01 -10.22
N GLY A 49 -5.00 6.84 -9.35
CA GLY A 49 -5.23 6.68 -7.90
C GLY A 49 -5.90 7.85 -7.19
N TRP A 50 -5.93 9.02 -7.82
CA TRP A 50 -6.62 10.23 -7.34
C TRP A 50 -8.08 10.32 -7.80
N GLY A 51 -8.56 9.35 -8.58
CA GLY A 51 -9.95 9.29 -9.07
C GLY A 51 -10.17 9.95 -10.44
N ALA A 52 -9.13 10.50 -11.07
CA ALA A 52 -9.22 11.04 -12.43
C ALA A 52 -9.26 9.92 -13.48
N TRP A 53 -10.15 10.04 -14.45
CA TRP A 53 -10.30 9.08 -15.53
C TRP A 53 -9.72 9.61 -16.83
N THR A 54 -8.90 8.79 -17.49
CA THR A 54 -8.47 9.02 -18.88
C THR A 54 -9.29 8.12 -19.79
N MET A 55 -9.92 8.72 -20.81
CA MET A 55 -10.86 8.03 -21.71
C MET A 55 -10.31 8.00 -23.14
N THR A 56 -10.58 6.89 -23.84
CA THR A 56 -10.29 6.71 -25.26
C THR A 56 -11.53 6.13 -25.93
N GLY A 57 -12.14 6.89 -26.85
CA GLY A 57 -13.40 6.51 -27.52
C GLY A 57 -14.66 6.91 -26.73
N ASP A 58 -15.82 6.40 -27.14
CA ASP A 58 -17.12 6.75 -26.57
C ASP A 58 -17.44 5.92 -25.31
N VAL A 59 -16.73 6.19 -24.22
CA VAL A 59 -17.02 5.63 -22.89
C VAL A 59 -17.55 6.74 -21.99
N ASN A 60 -18.85 7.04 -22.10
CA ASN A 60 -19.53 7.93 -21.15
C ASN A 60 -20.00 7.11 -19.95
N ALA A 61 -19.11 6.79 -19.02
CA ALA A 61 -19.48 6.16 -17.75
C ALA A 61 -19.48 7.21 -16.63
N GLY A 62 -20.51 7.20 -15.78
CA GLY A 62 -20.68 8.05 -14.59
C GLY A 62 -19.69 7.75 -13.47
N LEU A 63 -18.39 7.75 -13.79
CA LEU A 63 -17.35 7.22 -12.92
C LEU A 63 -17.04 8.22 -11.79
N ARG A 64 -17.44 7.87 -10.57
CA ARG A 64 -17.19 8.71 -9.40
C ARG A 64 -15.69 8.75 -9.08
N PRO A 65 -15.11 9.94 -8.81
CA PRO A 65 -13.73 10.02 -8.36
C PRO A 65 -13.62 9.44 -6.96
N LEU A 66 -12.72 8.46 -6.79
CA LEU A 66 -12.37 7.89 -5.49
C LEU A 66 -10.85 8.02 -5.29
N PRO A 67 -10.39 8.94 -4.42
CA PRO A 67 -8.97 9.21 -4.23
C PRO A 67 -8.31 8.15 -3.32
N LEU A 68 -8.38 6.88 -3.70
CA LEU A 68 -7.94 5.73 -2.90
C LEU A 68 -6.43 5.74 -2.63
N ALA A 69 -5.63 6.35 -3.52
CA ALA A 69 -4.19 6.52 -3.31
C ALA A 69 -3.88 7.39 -2.07
N VAL A 70 -4.75 8.33 -1.69
CA VAL A 70 -4.55 9.16 -0.49
C VAL A 70 -4.49 8.30 0.76
N LEU A 71 -5.38 7.32 0.86
CA LEU A 71 -5.42 6.40 1.99
C LEU A 71 -4.11 5.60 2.08
N VAL A 72 -3.62 5.12 0.93
CA VAL A 72 -2.32 4.43 0.86
C VAL A 72 -1.18 5.35 1.30
N TYR A 73 -1.13 6.60 0.82
CA TYR A 73 -0.06 7.53 1.21
C TYR A 73 -0.06 7.86 2.69
N LEU A 74 -1.23 8.04 3.30
CA LEU A 74 -1.35 8.28 4.74
C LEU A 74 -0.82 7.10 5.55
N THR A 75 -1.25 5.89 5.23
CA THR A 75 -0.85 4.68 5.98
C THR A 75 0.62 4.31 5.74
N VAL A 76 1.12 4.49 4.51
CA VAL A 76 2.55 4.37 4.18
C VAL A 76 3.38 5.40 4.93
N GLY A 77 2.90 6.65 5.01
CA GLY A 77 3.55 7.71 5.77
C GLY A 77 3.72 7.34 7.24
N VAL A 78 2.67 6.82 7.87
CA VAL A 78 2.72 6.31 9.26
C VAL A 78 3.72 5.16 9.38
N MET A 79 3.72 4.21 8.44
CA MET A 79 4.64 3.07 8.43
C MET A 79 6.11 3.55 8.40
N VAL A 80 6.45 4.40 7.44
CA VAL A 80 7.81 4.90 7.23
C VAL A 80 8.25 5.78 8.41
N TYR A 81 7.37 6.68 8.87
CA TYR A 81 7.65 7.51 10.03
C TYR A 81 7.95 6.67 11.28
N GLY A 82 7.12 5.66 11.56
CA GLY A 82 7.32 4.73 12.66
C GLY A 82 8.67 4.02 12.58
N ALA A 83 9.05 3.52 11.41
CA ALA A 83 10.32 2.85 11.19
C ALA A 83 11.51 3.80 11.44
N LEU A 84 11.50 4.99 10.85
CA LEU A 84 12.59 5.97 11.00
C LEU A 84 12.82 6.38 12.46
N ARG A 85 11.73 6.53 13.23
CA ARG A 85 11.76 6.84 14.67
C ARG A 85 12.13 5.64 15.55
N GLY A 86 12.29 4.44 14.99
CA GLY A 86 12.51 3.21 15.75
C GLY A 86 11.27 2.70 16.49
N ALA A 87 10.11 3.28 16.24
CA ALA A 87 8.82 2.86 16.79
C ALA A 87 8.22 1.75 15.91
N PHE A 88 8.87 0.58 15.88
CA PHE A 88 8.49 -0.52 14.97
C PHE A 88 7.04 -1.01 15.14
N GLY A 89 6.44 -0.88 16.33
CA GLY A 89 5.03 -1.19 16.53
C GLY A 89 4.12 -0.28 15.70
N VAL A 90 4.44 1.02 15.60
CA VAL A 90 3.73 1.98 14.74
C VAL A 90 3.92 1.62 13.26
N ALA A 91 5.14 1.18 12.90
CA ALA A 91 5.44 0.74 11.54
C ALA A 91 4.55 -0.46 11.13
N VAL A 92 4.39 -1.45 12.01
CA VAL A 92 3.49 -2.61 11.79
C VAL A 92 2.06 -2.16 11.55
N VAL A 93 1.53 -1.28 12.41
CA VAL A 93 0.14 -0.80 12.29
C VAL A 93 -0.06 -0.05 10.96
N GLY A 94 0.90 0.81 10.57
CA GLY A 94 0.85 1.50 9.28
C GLY A 94 0.89 0.54 8.08
N ALA A 95 1.70 -0.51 8.16
CA ALA A 95 1.78 -1.54 7.11
C ALA A 95 0.45 -2.31 6.97
N MET A 96 -0.14 -2.75 8.09
CA MET A 96 -1.44 -3.42 8.11
C MET A 96 -2.56 -2.52 7.59
N ALA A 97 -2.56 -1.25 7.97
CA ALA A 97 -3.51 -0.27 7.47
C ALA A 97 -3.36 -0.05 5.95
N THR A 98 -2.12 -0.08 5.43
CA THR A 98 -1.87 0.01 3.99
C THR A 98 -2.40 -1.20 3.23
N PHE A 99 -2.19 -2.41 3.79
CA PHE A 99 -2.79 -3.63 3.25
C PHE A 99 -4.32 -3.54 3.21
N ALA A 100 -4.94 -3.11 4.30
CA ALA A 100 -6.39 -2.92 4.37
C ALA A 100 -6.89 -1.86 3.37
N ALA A 101 -6.17 -0.75 3.21
CA ALA A 101 -6.49 0.28 2.21
C ALA A 101 -6.44 -0.28 0.77
N GLY A 102 -5.51 -1.21 0.50
CA GLY A 102 -5.43 -1.93 -0.78
C GLY A 102 -6.65 -2.80 -1.09
N LEU A 103 -7.39 -3.26 -0.07
CA LEU A 103 -8.61 -4.06 -0.24
C LEU A 103 -9.86 -3.22 -0.55
N LEU A 104 -9.86 -1.93 -0.18
CA LEU A 104 -11.01 -1.04 -0.40
C LEU A 104 -11.50 -0.98 -1.86
N PRO A 105 -10.61 -0.88 -2.89
CA PRO A 105 -11.02 -0.95 -4.30
C PRO A 105 -11.87 -2.17 -4.65
N LEU A 106 -11.62 -3.33 -4.02
CA LEU A 106 -12.40 -4.55 -4.23
C LEU A 106 -13.80 -4.44 -3.63
N MET A 107 -13.93 -3.75 -2.49
CA MET A 107 -15.19 -3.57 -1.78
C MET A 107 -16.07 -2.49 -2.38
N VAL A 108 -15.48 -1.44 -2.96
CA VAL A 108 -16.22 -0.32 -3.56
C VAL A 108 -16.51 -0.49 -5.04
N MET A 109 -16.10 -1.61 -5.65
CA MET A 109 -16.42 -1.93 -7.05
C MET A 109 -17.94 -1.82 -7.37
N PRO A 110 -18.87 -2.24 -6.49
CA PRO A 110 -20.31 -2.06 -6.74
C PRO A 110 -20.78 -0.60 -6.74
N LEU A 111 -20.00 0.33 -6.19
CA LEU A 111 -20.32 1.76 -6.13
C LEU A 111 -19.90 2.53 -7.39
N VAL A 112 -19.14 1.90 -8.29
CA VAL A 112 -18.79 2.51 -9.57
C VAL A 112 -20.01 2.39 -10.49
N ASP A 113 -20.64 3.53 -10.78
CA ASP A 113 -21.82 3.59 -11.66
C ASP A 113 -21.45 3.11 -13.06
N ARG A 114 -22.13 2.07 -13.54
CA ARG A 114 -21.85 1.36 -14.81
C ARG A 114 -22.73 1.83 -15.97
N ASN A 115 -23.43 2.94 -15.81
CA ASN A 115 -24.38 3.40 -16.81
C ASN A 115 -23.69 4.20 -17.92
N THR A 116 -23.89 3.78 -19.17
CA THR A 116 -23.73 4.62 -20.35
C THR A 116 -25.09 5.15 -20.81
N PRO A 117 -25.19 6.42 -21.23
CA PRO A 117 -26.35 6.89 -21.97
C PRO A 117 -26.42 6.10 -23.29
N GLY A 118 -27.42 5.24 -23.47
CA GLY A 118 -27.61 4.45 -24.71
C GLY A 118 -27.68 2.93 -24.54
N GLY A 119 -27.42 2.37 -23.34
CA GLY A 119 -27.77 0.98 -23.01
C GLY A 119 -26.67 -0.08 -23.16
N SER A 120 -25.42 0.30 -23.42
CA SER A 120 -24.29 -0.66 -23.44
C SER A 120 -23.72 -0.83 -22.02
N ALA A 121 -23.72 -2.06 -21.50
CA ALA A 121 -23.14 -2.36 -20.20
C ALA A 121 -21.61 -2.13 -20.23
N VAL A 122 -21.08 -1.32 -19.31
CA VAL A 122 -19.64 -1.10 -19.18
C VAL A 122 -19.05 -2.08 -18.17
N ALA A 123 -18.08 -2.88 -18.62
CA ALA A 123 -17.33 -3.76 -17.73
C ALA A 123 -16.29 -2.92 -16.98
N VAL A 124 -16.40 -2.84 -15.65
CA VAL A 124 -15.45 -2.17 -14.76
C VAL A 124 -14.74 -3.20 -13.91
N ASP A 125 -13.42 -3.23 -14.02
CA ASP A 125 -12.54 -4.15 -13.32
C ASP A 125 -11.49 -3.42 -12.47
N VAL A 126 -11.05 -4.08 -11.39
CA VAL A 126 -9.91 -3.64 -10.58
C VAL A 126 -8.62 -3.92 -11.35
N ALA A 127 -7.86 -2.85 -11.57
CA ALA A 127 -6.64 -2.86 -12.36
C ALA A 127 -5.42 -3.27 -11.52
N ALA A 128 -4.22 -2.93 -11.98
CA ALA A 128 -2.97 -3.41 -11.40
C ALA A 128 -2.65 -2.80 -10.03
N ALA A 129 -2.92 -1.50 -9.82
CA ALA A 129 -2.49 -0.81 -8.61
C ALA A 129 -3.02 -1.46 -7.32
N PRO A 130 -4.32 -1.75 -7.16
CA PRO A 130 -4.83 -2.35 -5.92
C PRO A 130 -4.22 -3.73 -5.65
N LYS A 131 -4.05 -4.55 -6.69
CA LYS A 131 -3.44 -5.89 -6.58
C LYS A 131 -2.00 -5.79 -6.09
N LEU A 132 -1.24 -4.83 -6.62
CA LEU A 132 0.13 -4.58 -6.20
C LEU A 132 0.21 -3.99 -4.78
N VAL A 133 -0.69 -3.06 -4.42
CA VAL A 133 -0.76 -2.50 -3.06
C VAL A 133 -1.08 -3.60 -2.04
N ILE A 134 -1.99 -4.51 -2.34
CA ILE A 134 -2.30 -5.67 -1.48
C ILE A 134 -1.06 -6.55 -1.32
N ALA A 135 -0.42 -6.95 -2.43
CA ALA A 135 0.75 -7.83 -2.38
C ALA A 135 1.91 -7.20 -1.61
N VAL A 136 2.27 -5.96 -1.94
CA VAL A 136 3.38 -5.25 -1.29
C VAL A 136 3.03 -4.87 0.15
N GLY A 137 1.78 -4.49 0.43
CA GLY A 137 1.31 -4.17 1.78
C GLY A 137 1.34 -5.39 2.72
N LEU A 138 1.01 -6.57 2.22
CA LEU A 138 1.16 -7.81 2.97
C LEU A 138 2.63 -8.11 3.28
N ILE A 139 3.50 -8.00 2.27
CA ILE A 139 4.96 -8.19 2.44
C ILE A 139 5.49 -7.18 3.47
N ALA A 140 5.11 -5.91 3.37
CA ALA A 140 5.50 -4.87 4.31
C ALA A 140 5.01 -5.17 5.73
N SER A 141 3.79 -5.70 5.88
CA SER A 141 3.25 -6.10 7.18
C SER A 141 4.09 -7.21 7.82
N ILE A 142 4.47 -8.23 7.04
CA ILE A 142 5.33 -9.32 7.50
C ILE A 142 6.72 -8.80 7.88
N VAL A 143 7.34 -7.96 7.04
CA VAL A 143 8.67 -7.38 7.30
C VAL A 143 8.66 -6.49 8.54
N CYS A 144 7.66 -5.62 8.69
CA CYS A 144 7.53 -4.77 9.87
C CYS A 144 7.33 -5.61 11.13
N TRP A 145 6.55 -6.69 11.06
CA TRP A 145 6.33 -7.60 12.19
C TRP A 145 7.62 -8.29 12.61
N ILE A 146 8.41 -8.79 11.65
CA ILE A 146 9.74 -9.38 11.92
C ILE A 146 10.66 -8.33 12.56
N GLY A 147 10.68 -7.11 12.03
CA GLY A 147 11.44 -6.00 12.60
C GLY A 147 11.04 -5.69 14.04
N TYR A 148 9.74 -5.62 14.32
CA TYR A 148 9.20 -5.43 15.67
C TYR A 148 9.61 -6.56 16.62
N ALA A 149 9.45 -7.82 16.20
CA ALA A 149 9.80 -8.97 17.01
C ALA A 149 11.29 -9.00 17.36
N ARG A 150 12.16 -8.66 16.39
CA ARG A 150 13.62 -8.68 16.59
C ARG A 150 14.15 -7.48 17.36
N CYS A 151 13.62 -6.28 17.12
CA CYS A 151 14.15 -5.05 17.70
C CYS A 151 13.46 -4.64 19.01
N VAL A 152 12.24 -5.11 19.28
CA VAL A 152 11.46 -4.69 20.47
C VAL A 152 11.16 -5.85 21.40
N LEU A 153 10.74 -7.01 20.88
CA LEU A 153 10.33 -8.14 21.72
C LEU A 153 11.49 -9.05 22.15
N ARG A 154 12.67 -8.94 21.51
CA ARG A 154 13.82 -9.79 21.85
C ARG A 154 14.29 -9.47 23.27
N PRO A 155 14.36 -10.47 24.19
CA PRO A 155 14.85 -10.24 25.54
C PRO A 155 16.27 -9.66 25.52
N SER A 156 16.56 -8.72 26.42
CA SER A 156 17.94 -8.29 26.68
C SER A 156 18.79 -9.53 27.02
N PRO A 157 20.04 -9.64 26.52
CA PRO A 157 20.94 -10.69 26.97
C PRO A 157 20.97 -10.69 28.50
N ARG A 158 20.70 -11.86 29.11
CA ARG A 158 20.83 -12.01 30.56
C ARG A 158 22.28 -11.65 30.90
N ALA A 159 22.47 -10.75 31.85
CA ALA A 159 23.78 -10.59 32.46
C ALA A 159 24.12 -11.96 33.04
N GLU A 160 25.16 -12.59 32.52
CA GLU A 160 25.77 -13.75 33.16
C GLU A 160 26.26 -13.26 34.52
N GLU A 161 25.61 -13.73 35.60
CA GLU A 161 26.08 -13.61 36.98
C GLU A 161 27.26 -14.57 37.20
#